data_AF-A0A1Z5JHP7-F1
#
_entry.id   AF-A0A1Z5JHP7-F1
#
_cell.length_a   1.000
_cell.length_b   1.000
_cell.length_c   1.000
_cell.angle_alpha   90.00
_cell.angle_beta   90.00
_cell.angle_gamma   90.00
#
_symmetry.space_group_name_H-M   'P 1'
#
loop_
_entity.id
_entity.type
_entity.pdbx_description
1 polymer ?
#
loop_
_entity_poly.entity_id
_entity_poly.type
_entity_poly.pdbx_seq_one_letter_code
_entity_poly.pdbx_strand_id
1 'polypeptide(L)'
;MTRCIPQSTLCHRFFFLFFFIILMACSHAYISLPWKPEQYPHPDLDTRVCRTEYHRFCDPDQVLIESEIQSIEQYLRNDRRLECPDNNNNNNNNNNNNNNLYEVQFGVAIVKQMEMSGSSEMKAAEAFARTIHDSWGLGQHTPCGDTGALLFLSEHDRILYISRGSALDTYLTSVRIQKIVSAMRPFLRKQQFGLAILEGLRQMDYWMEHGPAREDENNHGWAPIVIVVVFVAVFVGVVVYAAQEQKRERDQYARVQYHLSEMDQQQAQAKQGHYHTTSCPICLDDFQKTYTHPMIGSDGLPVRLLRCGHVFDESCWSDWTATRVSITCPICREPVSCRHSHILPDDTERPELLRMRDRWEDELRQRRYREERNFRLHRLQSRYPRHIRPSLLNAWTSAQYSGLLAQDPAFVRLDPRRLRDTTNTTTSSHSSGFGGGRSSGGGGGTW
;
A
#
# COMPACT_ATOMS: atom_id res chain seq x y z
N MET A 1 7.87 -64.09 -61.59
CA MET A 1 6.88 -64.87 -60.81
C MET A 1 6.55 -64.09 -59.55
N THR A 2 5.60 -63.17 -59.67
CA THR A 2 5.18 -62.23 -58.63
C THR A 2 3.83 -62.71 -58.08
N ARG A 3 3.79 -63.12 -56.80
CA ARG A 3 2.54 -63.54 -56.13
C ARG A 3 1.95 -62.35 -55.38
N CYS A 4 0.76 -61.93 -55.79
CA CYS A 4 -0.09 -60.99 -55.07
C CYS A 4 -0.67 -61.66 -53.81
N ILE A 5 -0.50 -61.01 -52.66
CA ILE A 5 -1.11 -61.40 -51.38
C ILE A 5 -2.39 -60.57 -51.21
N PRO A 6 -3.55 -61.17 -50.88
CA PRO A 6 -4.82 -60.46 -50.82
C PRO A 6 -4.91 -59.56 -49.58
N GLN A 7 -5.22 -58.29 -49.82
CA GLN A 7 -5.19 -57.17 -48.86
C GLN A 7 -6.41 -57.07 -47.94
N SER A 8 -7.30 -58.08 -47.92
CA SER A 8 -8.63 -57.97 -47.28
C SER A 8 -8.73 -58.46 -45.84
N THR A 9 -7.68 -59.06 -45.25
CA THR A 9 -7.74 -59.63 -43.89
C THR A 9 -7.07 -58.79 -42.80
N LEU A 10 -6.34 -57.72 -43.17
CA LEU A 10 -5.66 -56.86 -42.19
C LEU A 10 -6.58 -55.83 -41.53
N CYS A 11 -7.63 -55.37 -42.22
CA CYS A 11 -8.50 -54.30 -41.73
C CYS A 11 -9.45 -54.77 -40.60
N HIS A 12 -9.94 -56.02 -40.67
CA HIS A 12 -10.86 -56.56 -39.66
C HIS A 12 -10.19 -56.86 -38.30
N ARG A 13 -8.87 -57.18 -38.30
CA ARG A 13 -8.13 -57.47 -37.06
C ARG A 13 -7.75 -56.20 -36.29
N PHE A 14 -7.53 -55.07 -36.97
CA PHE A 14 -7.30 -53.78 -36.31
C PHE A 14 -8.57 -53.20 -35.68
N PHE A 15 -9.74 -53.39 -36.31
CA PHE A 15 -11.01 -52.88 -35.79
C PHE A 15 -11.44 -53.60 -34.50
N PHE A 16 -11.24 -54.93 -34.41
CA PHE A 16 -11.54 -55.70 -33.19
C PHE A 16 -10.61 -55.35 -32.02
N LEU A 17 -9.32 -55.13 -32.28
CA LEU A 17 -8.35 -54.72 -31.24
C LEU A 17 -8.66 -53.32 -30.69
N PHE A 18 -9.04 -52.37 -31.55
CA PHE A 18 -9.40 -51.01 -31.12
C PHE A 18 -10.71 -51.01 -30.30
N PHE A 19 -11.70 -51.82 -30.69
CA PHE A 19 -12.95 -51.95 -29.94
C PHE A 19 -12.76 -52.64 -28.58
N PHE A 20 -11.84 -53.61 -28.48
CA PHE A 20 -11.49 -54.26 -27.20
C PHE A 20 -10.70 -53.32 -26.27
N ILE A 21 -9.82 -52.47 -26.80
CA ILE A 21 -9.10 -51.45 -26.02
C ILE A 21 -10.06 -50.35 -25.52
N ILE A 22 -11.05 -49.93 -26.32
CA ILE A 22 -12.09 -48.99 -25.89
C ILE A 22 -13.01 -49.63 -24.83
N LEU A 23 -13.39 -50.91 -24.97
CA LEU A 23 -14.19 -51.61 -23.95
C LEU A 23 -13.42 -51.87 -22.64
N MET A 24 -12.11 -52.12 -22.69
CA MET A 24 -11.26 -52.20 -21.49
C MET A 24 -11.01 -50.82 -20.85
N ALA A 25 -10.92 -49.75 -21.65
CA ALA A 25 -10.79 -48.39 -21.14
C ALA A 25 -12.11 -47.87 -20.52
N CYS A 26 -13.27 -48.28 -21.03
CA CYS A 26 -14.57 -47.91 -20.48
C CYS A 26 -14.99 -48.71 -19.23
N SER A 27 -14.33 -49.82 -18.89
CA SER A 27 -14.71 -50.64 -17.73
C SER A 27 -14.14 -50.15 -16.39
N HIS A 28 -13.33 -49.09 -16.36
CA HIS A 28 -12.67 -48.61 -15.13
C HIS A 28 -12.99 -47.15 -14.74
N ALA A 29 -13.84 -46.46 -15.48
CA ALA A 29 -14.35 -45.16 -15.08
C ALA A 29 -15.75 -45.30 -14.47
N TYR A 30 -15.85 -45.97 -13.32
CA TYR A 30 -16.97 -45.70 -12.43
C TYR A 30 -16.80 -44.25 -11.96
N ILE A 31 -17.50 -43.34 -12.62
CA ILE A 31 -17.63 -41.95 -12.16
C ILE A 31 -18.46 -42.04 -10.88
N SER A 32 -17.78 -42.03 -9.74
CA SER A 32 -18.43 -41.87 -8.43
C SER A 32 -19.14 -40.52 -8.47
N LEU A 33 -20.46 -40.54 -8.32
CA LEU A 33 -21.21 -39.30 -8.15
C LEU A 33 -20.74 -38.62 -6.85
N PRO A 34 -20.62 -37.28 -6.83
CA PRO A 34 -20.26 -36.57 -5.61
C PRO A 34 -21.22 -36.91 -4.47
N TRP A 35 -20.68 -37.18 -3.29
CA TRP A 35 -21.49 -37.53 -2.12
C TRP A 35 -22.27 -36.31 -1.63
N LYS A 36 -23.52 -36.54 -1.21
CA LYS A 36 -24.30 -35.59 -0.41
C LYS A 36 -24.19 -35.97 1.07
N PRO A 37 -24.17 -35.02 2.00
CA PRO A 37 -24.08 -35.32 3.42
C PRO A 37 -25.20 -36.27 3.90
N GLU A 38 -26.41 -36.09 3.40
CA GLU A 38 -27.60 -36.88 3.80
C GLU A 38 -27.61 -38.30 3.22
N GLN A 39 -26.78 -38.54 2.20
CA GLN A 39 -26.66 -39.84 1.54
C GLN A 39 -25.42 -40.60 2.00
N TYR A 40 -24.56 -39.98 2.80
CA TYR A 40 -23.34 -40.62 3.28
C TYR A 40 -23.70 -41.81 4.20
N PRO A 41 -23.12 -43.00 3.96
CA PRO A 41 -23.51 -44.21 4.68
C PRO A 41 -23.21 -44.12 6.17
N HIS A 42 -24.08 -44.76 6.97
CA HIS A 42 -23.90 -44.83 8.41
C HIS A 42 -23.14 -46.12 8.74
N PRO A 43 -22.00 -46.09 9.44
CA PRO A 43 -21.14 -47.26 9.64
C PRO A 43 -21.84 -48.41 10.39
N ASP A 44 -22.75 -48.10 11.32
CA ASP A 44 -23.58 -49.13 11.99
C ASP A 44 -24.60 -49.83 11.08
N LEU A 45 -25.11 -49.12 10.07
CA LEU A 45 -26.19 -49.62 9.20
C LEU A 45 -25.62 -50.24 7.91
N ASP A 46 -24.51 -49.69 7.43
CA ASP A 46 -23.95 -49.93 6.11
C ASP A 46 -22.49 -50.44 6.17
N THR A 47 -22.20 -51.37 7.09
CA THR A 47 -20.84 -51.93 7.33
C THR A 47 -20.13 -52.39 6.05
N ARG A 48 -20.88 -52.98 5.10
CA ARG A 48 -20.34 -53.41 3.80
C ARG A 48 -19.92 -52.26 2.90
N VAL A 49 -20.65 -51.15 2.93
CA VAL A 49 -20.34 -49.96 2.14
C VAL A 49 -19.16 -49.25 2.78
N CYS A 50 -19.17 -49.09 4.10
CA CYS A 50 -18.09 -48.45 4.84
C CYS A 50 -16.79 -49.28 4.93
N ARG A 51 -16.84 -50.56 4.54
CA ARG A 51 -15.71 -51.52 4.57
C ARG A 51 -15.07 -51.66 5.96
N THR A 52 -15.90 -51.61 7.00
CA THR A 52 -15.44 -51.69 8.38
C THR A 52 -16.51 -52.30 9.28
N GLU A 53 -16.07 -52.91 10.38
CA GLU A 53 -16.94 -53.31 11.50
C GLU A 53 -16.92 -52.27 12.63
N TYR A 54 -16.14 -51.19 12.49
CA TYR A 54 -16.03 -50.14 13.49
C TYR A 54 -16.99 -48.98 13.19
N HIS A 55 -17.83 -48.66 14.17
CA HIS A 55 -18.96 -47.74 14.04
C HIS A 55 -18.61 -46.25 13.92
N ARG A 56 -17.33 -45.88 13.84
CA ARG A 56 -16.90 -44.46 13.73
C ARG A 56 -15.93 -44.23 12.56
N PHE A 57 -15.86 -45.16 11.63
CA PHE A 57 -15.02 -45.07 10.44
C PHE A 57 -15.84 -45.43 9.22
N CYS A 58 -15.64 -44.74 8.09
CA CYS A 58 -16.29 -45.14 6.84
C CYS A 58 -15.50 -44.66 5.62
N ASP A 59 -15.19 -45.59 4.70
CA ASP A 59 -14.54 -45.36 3.41
C ASP A 59 -15.34 -46.00 2.25
N PRO A 60 -16.44 -45.38 1.81
CA PRO A 60 -17.32 -45.94 0.78
C PRO A 60 -16.69 -45.99 -0.61
N ASP A 61 -15.75 -45.09 -0.91
CA ASP A 61 -15.14 -44.95 -2.24
C ASP A 61 -13.82 -45.72 -2.38
N GLN A 62 -13.41 -46.45 -1.34
CA GLN A 62 -12.18 -47.25 -1.34
C GLN A 62 -10.92 -46.39 -1.54
N VAL A 63 -10.88 -45.21 -0.92
CA VAL A 63 -9.71 -44.33 -0.96
C VAL A 63 -8.54 -44.96 -0.20
N LEU A 64 -8.83 -45.80 0.80
CA LEU A 64 -7.84 -46.45 1.65
C LEU A 64 -7.68 -47.94 1.31
N ILE A 65 -6.43 -48.42 1.45
CA ILE A 65 -6.14 -49.85 1.37
C ILE A 65 -6.47 -50.55 2.70
N GLU A 66 -6.75 -51.84 2.65
CA GLU A 66 -7.23 -52.63 3.80
C GLU A 66 -6.31 -52.54 5.03
N SER A 67 -4.99 -52.52 4.83
CA SER A 67 -4.03 -52.39 5.93
C SER A 67 -4.07 -51.01 6.62
N GLU A 68 -4.41 -49.96 5.86
CA GLU A 68 -4.59 -48.62 6.42
C GLU A 68 -5.87 -48.54 7.24
N ILE A 69 -6.97 -49.14 6.73
CA ILE A 69 -8.25 -49.26 7.46
C ILE A 69 -8.03 -49.93 8.82
N GLN A 70 -7.37 -51.10 8.84
CA GLN A 70 -7.07 -51.82 10.07
C GLN A 70 -6.24 -50.99 11.06
N SER A 71 -5.26 -50.24 10.57
CA SER A 71 -4.41 -49.38 11.40
C SER A 71 -5.19 -48.22 12.01
N ILE A 72 -6.08 -47.59 11.23
CA ILE A 72 -6.94 -46.49 11.68
C ILE A 72 -7.97 -47.01 12.69
N GLU A 73 -8.64 -48.12 12.41
CA GLU A 73 -9.59 -48.74 13.33
C GLU A 73 -8.93 -49.08 14.67
N GLN A 74 -7.76 -49.72 14.63
CA GLN A 74 -7.01 -50.05 15.84
C GLN A 74 -6.71 -48.79 16.65
N TYR A 75 -6.38 -47.68 15.99
CA TYR A 75 -6.13 -46.40 16.65
C TYR A 75 -7.39 -45.78 17.26
N LEU A 76 -8.52 -45.85 16.55
CA LEU A 76 -9.79 -45.27 17.01
C LEU A 76 -10.35 -46.01 18.24
N ARG A 77 -10.07 -47.31 18.39
CA ARG A 77 -10.48 -48.13 19.55
C ARG A 77 -9.82 -47.74 20.88
N ASN A 78 -8.80 -46.89 20.87
CA ASN A 78 -8.17 -46.41 22.10
C ASN A 78 -9.18 -45.63 22.96
N ASP A 79 -9.28 -45.98 24.25
CA ASP A 79 -10.13 -45.26 25.20
C ASP A 79 -9.52 -43.89 25.50
N ARG A 80 -10.35 -42.85 25.43
CA ARG A 80 -9.96 -41.46 25.68
C ARG A 80 -10.98 -40.89 26.65
N ARG A 81 -10.50 -40.19 27.67
CA ARG A 81 -11.37 -39.64 28.70
C ARG A 81 -11.11 -38.17 28.92
N LEU A 82 -12.19 -37.43 29.08
CA LEU A 82 -12.18 -36.01 29.40
C LEU A 82 -12.75 -35.80 30.80
N GLU A 83 -12.07 -34.97 31.58
CA GLU A 83 -12.59 -34.49 32.85
C GLU A 83 -13.33 -33.17 32.61
N CYS A 84 -14.65 -33.17 32.83
CA CYS A 84 -15.42 -31.94 32.85
C CYS A 84 -15.46 -31.42 34.29
N PRO A 85 -15.11 -30.14 34.55
CA PRO A 85 -15.31 -29.56 35.87
C PRO A 85 -16.80 -29.48 36.19
N ASP A 86 -17.22 -30.17 37.25
CA ASP A 86 -18.59 -30.06 37.75
C ASP A 86 -18.82 -28.65 38.28
N ASN A 87 -19.77 -27.93 37.68
CA ASN A 87 -20.14 -26.57 38.12
C ASN A 87 -20.88 -26.55 39.48
N ASN A 88 -21.07 -27.72 40.12
CA ASN A 88 -21.74 -27.86 41.41
C ASN A 88 -20.73 -27.74 42.56
N ASN A 89 -20.21 -26.53 42.75
CA ASN A 89 -19.63 -26.10 44.02
C ASN A 89 -20.75 -25.92 45.07
N ASN A 90 -21.37 -27.02 45.49
CA ASN A 90 -22.06 -27.07 46.77
C ASN A 90 -21.28 -27.98 47.68
N ASN A 91 -20.41 -27.33 48.47
CA ASN A 91 -19.81 -27.83 49.69
C ASN A 91 -20.77 -28.76 50.42
N ASN A 92 -20.45 -30.05 50.46
CA ASN A 92 -20.53 -30.84 51.68
C ASN A 92 -19.74 -32.13 51.50
N ASN A 93 -18.59 -32.16 52.18
CA ASN A 93 -17.88 -33.33 52.66
C ASN A 93 -18.57 -34.68 52.37
N ASN A 94 -18.05 -35.43 51.40
CA ASN A 94 -17.82 -36.87 51.56
C ASN A 94 -16.92 -37.39 50.44
N ASN A 95 -15.88 -38.11 50.87
CA ASN A 95 -14.76 -38.65 50.09
C ASN A 95 -15.17 -39.74 49.07
N ASN A 96 -15.89 -39.38 48.02
CA ASN A 96 -16.01 -40.22 46.83
C ASN A 96 -15.57 -39.41 45.61
N ASN A 97 -14.26 -39.44 45.32
CA ASN A 97 -13.66 -38.94 44.08
C ASN A 97 -14.08 -39.83 42.90
N ASN A 98 -15.38 -39.85 42.59
CA ASN A 98 -15.83 -40.28 41.28
C ASN A 98 -15.66 -39.07 40.36
N ASN A 99 -14.43 -38.81 39.91
CA ASN A 99 -14.22 -37.82 38.87
C ASN A 99 -15.06 -38.28 37.67
N ASN A 100 -16.00 -37.44 37.23
CA ASN A 100 -16.86 -37.70 36.10
C ASN A 100 -16.01 -37.67 34.81
N LEU A 101 -15.37 -38.80 34.52
CA LEU A 101 -14.59 -39.02 33.31
C LEU A 101 -15.55 -39.43 32.19
N TYR A 102 -15.62 -38.61 31.15
CA TYR A 102 -16.47 -38.84 29.98
C TYR A 102 -15.65 -39.38 28.81
N GLU A 103 -16.17 -40.35 28.07
CA GLU A 103 -15.49 -40.90 26.88
C GLU A 103 -15.43 -39.83 25.77
N VAL A 104 -14.26 -39.68 25.16
CA VAL A 104 -14.03 -38.86 23.97
C VAL A 104 -14.01 -39.78 22.76
N GLN A 105 -14.85 -39.47 21.77
CA GLN A 105 -15.03 -40.34 20.62
C GLN A 105 -14.53 -39.65 19.36
N PHE A 106 -13.55 -40.25 18.70
CA PHE A 106 -13.08 -39.82 17.38
C PHE A 106 -13.75 -40.65 16.29
N GLY A 107 -14.07 -39.99 15.18
CA GLY A 107 -14.53 -40.63 13.96
C GLY A 107 -13.80 -40.10 12.72
N VAL A 108 -13.83 -40.89 11.66
CA VAL A 108 -13.20 -40.56 10.37
C VAL A 108 -14.18 -40.86 9.24
N ALA A 109 -14.41 -39.86 8.39
CA ALA A 109 -15.19 -39.98 7.17
C ALA A 109 -14.34 -39.57 5.97
N ILE A 110 -14.27 -40.42 4.96
CA ILE A 110 -13.48 -40.16 3.75
C ILE A 110 -14.34 -40.38 2.52
N VAL A 111 -14.25 -39.45 1.56
CA VAL A 111 -14.91 -39.55 0.26
C VAL A 111 -13.91 -39.22 -0.83
N LYS A 112 -14.19 -39.72 -2.02
CA LYS A 112 -13.46 -39.34 -3.22
C LYS A 112 -13.82 -37.92 -3.63
N GLN A 113 -15.09 -37.55 -3.56
CA GLN A 113 -15.58 -36.22 -3.90
C GLN A 113 -16.88 -35.89 -3.15
N MET A 114 -17.05 -34.64 -2.72
CA MET A 114 -18.29 -34.14 -2.10
C MET A 114 -19.07 -33.20 -3.03
N GLU A 115 -20.38 -33.11 -2.86
CA GLU A 115 -21.21 -32.15 -3.58
C GLU A 115 -20.96 -30.72 -3.09
N MET A 116 -20.61 -29.81 -4.00
CA MET A 116 -20.43 -28.39 -3.71
C MET A 116 -21.74 -27.62 -3.92
N SER A 117 -22.42 -27.25 -2.84
CA SER A 117 -23.68 -26.48 -2.89
C SER A 117 -23.44 -24.97 -3.09
N GLY A 118 -22.79 -24.57 -4.20
CA GLY A 118 -22.59 -23.17 -4.63
C GLY A 118 -21.86 -22.23 -3.65
N SER A 119 -21.37 -22.77 -2.53
CA SER A 119 -20.62 -22.07 -1.49
C SER A 119 -19.12 -22.33 -1.65
N SER A 120 -18.28 -21.65 -0.85
CA SER A 120 -16.86 -21.96 -0.87
C SER A 120 -16.63 -23.42 -0.47
N GLU A 121 -15.68 -24.07 -1.16
CA GLU A 121 -15.16 -25.41 -0.90
C GLU A 121 -15.06 -25.74 0.60
N MET A 122 -14.44 -24.85 1.39
CA MET A 122 -14.27 -25.03 2.84
C MET A 122 -15.60 -25.03 3.60
N LYS A 123 -16.56 -24.18 3.21
CA LYS A 123 -17.88 -24.08 3.85
C LYS A 123 -18.75 -25.30 3.53
N ALA A 124 -18.61 -25.84 2.32
CA ALA A 124 -19.24 -27.10 1.94
C ALA A 124 -18.69 -28.26 2.78
N ALA A 125 -17.36 -28.38 2.91
CA ALA A 125 -16.74 -29.41 3.75
C ALA A 125 -17.11 -29.28 5.23
N GLU A 126 -17.19 -28.05 5.75
CA GLU A 126 -17.66 -27.78 7.11
C GLU A 126 -19.08 -28.31 7.33
N ALA A 127 -20.02 -27.97 6.43
CA ALA A 127 -21.40 -28.43 6.52
C ALA A 127 -21.46 -29.96 6.43
N PHE A 128 -20.75 -30.55 5.47
CA PHE A 128 -20.67 -31.99 5.25
C PHE A 128 -20.18 -32.73 6.49
N ALA A 129 -19.04 -32.30 7.04
CA ALA A 129 -18.44 -32.91 8.23
C ALA A 129 -19.35 -32.78 9.46
N ARG A 130 -20.06 -31.67 9.62
CA ARG A 130 -20.97 -31.48 10.75
C ARG A 130 -22.22 -32.33 10.63
N THR A 131 -22.83 -32.41 9.45
CA THR A 131 -23.96 -33.31 9.22
C THR A 131 -23.61 -34.76 9.54
N ILE A 132 -22.42 -35.21 9.11
CA ILE A 132 -21.96 -36.57 9.44
C ILE A 132 -21.72 -36.71 10.94
N HIS A 133 -21.00 -35.77 11.56
CA HIS A 133 -20.71 -35.78 12.99
C HIS A 133 -22.01 -35.93 13.80
N ASP A 134 -23.01 -35.12 13.50
CA ASP A 134 -24.30 -35.13 14.19
C ASP A 134 -25.09 -36.42 13.88
N SER A 135 -25.09 -36.88 12.62
CA SER A 135 -25.81 -38.10 12.20
C SER A 135 -25.26 -39.39 12.82
N TRP A 136 -23.94 -39.46 13.00
CA TRP A 136 -23.25 -40.58 13.63
C TRP A 136 -23.33 -40.53 15.17
N GLY A 137 -23.82 -39.42 15.72
CA GLY A 137 -23.93 -39.23 17.17
C GLY A 137 -22.58 -39.35 17.88
N LEU A 138 -21.50 -38.84 17.29
CA LEU A 138 -20.17 -39.00 17.88
C LEU A 138 -20.06 -38.21 19.19
N GLY A 139 -19.60 -38.91 20.23
CA GLY A 139 -19.40 -38.34 21.55
C GLY A 139 -20.59 -38.55 22.48
N GLN A 140 -20.44 -38.07 23.70
CA GLN A 140 -21.48 -38.08 24.72
C GLN A 140 -21.83 -36.64 25.07
N HIS A 141 -23.09 -36.39 25.37
CA HIS A 141 -23.52 -35.11 25.90
C HIS A 141 -23.16 -35.02 27.39
N THR A 142 -22.33 -34.04 27.75
CA THR A 142 -21.80 -33.86 29.11
C THR A 142 -22.12 -32.46 29.64
N PRO A 143 -21.92 -32.18 30.93
CA PRO A 143 -22.09 -30.84 31.49
C PRO A 143 -21.20 -29.77 30.86
N CYS A 144 -20.03 -30.15 30.31
CA CYS A 144 -19.13 -29.23 29.62
C CYS A 144 -19.31 -29.21 28.10
N GLY A 145 -20.29 -29.95 27.56
CA GLY A 145 -20.61 -30.01 26.14
C GLY A 145 -20.46 -31.42 25.54
N ASP A 146 -20.36 -31.49 24.22
CA ASP A 146 -20.26 -32.77 23.49
C ASP A 146 -18.80 -33.19 23.30
N THR A 147 -18.50 -34.48 23.53
CA THR A 147 -17.13 -35.03 23.53
C THR A 147 -16.70 -35.69 22.21
N GLY A 148 -17.41 -35.44 21.12
CA GLY A 148 -17.14 -36.02 19.79
C GLY A 148 -16.17 -35.19 18.96
N ALA A 149 -15.37 -35.85 18.10
CA ALA A 149 -14.67 -35.18 17.01
C ALA A 149 -14.69 -36.04 15.74
N LEU A 150 -14.91 -35.41 14.59
CA LEU A 150 -14.90 -36.05 13.27
C LEU A 150 -13.82 -35.43 12.39
N LEU A 151 -12.95 -36.26 11.83
CA LEU A 151 -12.04 -35.91 10.76
C LEU A 151 -12.68 -36.27 9.41
N PHE A 152 -12.98 -35.27 8.60
CA PHE A 152 -13.55 -35.43 7.26
C PHE A 152 -12.52 -35.11 6.18
N LEU A 153 -12.37 -36.00 5.19
CA LEU A 153 -11.43 -35.86 4.08
C LEU A 153 -12.13 -36.07 2.73
N SER A 154 -12.00 -35.10 1.81
CA SER A 154 -12.37 -35.28 0.39
C SER A 154 -11.11 -35.32 -0.48
N GLU A 155 -10.89 -36.44 -1.17
CA GLU A 155 -9.68 -36.67 -1.98
C GLU A 155 -9.56 -35.71 -3.16
N HIS A 156 -10.57 -35.68 -4.05
CA HIS A 156 -10.53 -34.90 -5.28
C HIS A 156 -10.60 -33.41 -5.01
N ASP A 157 -11.39 -33.00 -4.03
CA ASP A 157 -11.54 -31.59 -3.69
C ASP A 157 -10.33 -31.08 -2.87
N ARG A 158 -9.45 -31.99 -2.41
CA ARG A 158 -8.26 -31.70 -1.59
C ARG A 158 -8.58 -30.88 -0.35
N ILE A 159 -9.68 -31.22 0.32
CA ILE A 159 -10.16 -30.52 1.51
C ILE A 159 -10.23 -31.48 2.69
N LEU A 160 -9.73 -30.98 3.82
CA LEU A 160 -9.77 -31.65 5.10
C LEU A 160 -10.48 -30.71 6.06
N TYR A 161 -11.42 -31.24 6.83
CA TYR A 161 -12.10 -30.50 7.88
C TYR A 161 -12.20 -31.34 9.16
N ILE A 162 -11.93 -30.73 10.30
CA ILE A 162 -12.09 -31.37 11.61
C ILE A 162 -13.25 -30.69 12.33
N SER A 163 -14.34 -31.46 12.48
CA SER A 163 -15.50 -31.10 13.30
C SER A 163 -15.27 -31.57 14.73
N ARG A 164 -15.69 -30.78 15.72
CA ARG A 164 -15.51 -31.08 17.15
C ARG A 164 -16.74 -30.65 17.94
N GLY A 165 -16.99 -31.36 19.02
CA GLY A 165 -18.02 -31.05 20.00
C GLY A 165 -17.58 -29.92 20.93
N SER A 166 -18.55 -29.33 21.61
CA SER A 166 -18.37 -28.15 22.47
C SER A 166 -17.47 -28.43 23.69
N ALA A 167 -17.43 -29.66 24.22
CA ALA A 167 -16.52 -29.99 25.33
C ALA A 167 -15.04 -29.96 24.91
N LEU A 168 -14.76 -30.19 23.62
CA LEU A 168 -13.41 -30.15 23.07
C LEU A 168 -12.99 -28.73 22.65
N ASP A 169 -13.82 -27.72 22.91
CA ASP A 169 -13.58 -26.36 22.42
C ASP A 169 -12.27 -25.75 22.97
N THR A 170 -11.92 -26.11 24.20
CA THR A 170 -10.71 -25.65 24.89
C THR A 170 -9.49 -26.51 24.58
N TYR A 171 -9.66 -27.78 24.23
CA TYR A 171 -8.56 -28.73 23.96
C TYR A 171 -8.10 -28.66 22.50
N LEU A 172 -9.05 -28.67 21.56
CA LEU A 172 -8.79 -28.72 20.12
C LEU A 172 -9.11 -27.37 19.46
N THR A 173 -8.58 -26.26 19.96
CA THR A 173 -8.87 -24.90 19.44
C THR A 173 -8.65 -24.79 17.94
N SER A 174 -9.28 -23.81 17.28
CA SER A 174 -9.07 -23.58 15.84
C SER A 174 -7.59 -23.42 15.46
N VAL A 175 -6.78 -22.84 16.35
CA VAL A 175 -5.32 -22.73 16.18
C VAL A 175 -4.65 -24.10 16.22
N ARG A 176 -5.01 -24.96 17.18
CA ARG A 176 -4.48 -26.32 17.30
C ARG A 176 -4.94 -27.21 16.14
N ILE A 177 -6.20 -27.11 15.70
CA ILE A 177 -6.69 -27.77 14.48
C ILE A 177 -5.87 -27.35 13.27
N GLN A 178 -5.55 -26.07 13.09
CA GLN A 178 -4.68 -25.63 11.99
C GLN A 178 -3.28 -26.27 12.08
N LYS A 179 -2.72 -26.43 13.29
CA LYS A 179 -1.46 -27.16 13.49
C LYS A 179 -1.60 -28.64 13.11
N ILE A 180 -2.68 -29.30 13.51
CA ILE A 180 -3.00 -30.69 13.12
C ILE A 180 -3.06 -30.81 11.60
N VAL A 181 -3.87 -29.99 10.94
CA VAL A 181 -3.99 -29.95 9.46
C VAL A 181 -2.62 -29.71 8.82
N SER A 182 -1.81 -28.79 9.37
CA SER A 182 -0.48 -28.51 8.84
C SER A 182 0.49 -29.69 8.93
N ALA A 183 0.38 -30.51 9.98
CA ALA A 183 1.16 -31.74 10.15
C ALA A 183 0.72 -32.86 9.18
N MET A 184 -0.55 -32.87 8.78
CA MET A 184 -1.09 -33.83 7.81
C MET A 184 -0.70 -33.50 6.35
N ARG A 185 -0.59 -32.21 6.00
CA ARG A 185 -0.33 -31.74 4.61
C ARG A 185 0.81 -32.46 3.88
N PRO A 186 1.99 -32.73 4.48
CA PRO A 186 3.08 -33.42 3.79
C PRO A 186 2.71 -34.81 3.29
N PHE A 187 1.88 -35.56 4.04
CA PHE A 187 1.41 -36.89 3.66
C PHE A 187 0.30 -36.81 2.62
N LEU A 188 -0.64 -35.88 2.78
CA LEU A 188 -1.72 -35.63 1.83
C LEU A 188 -1.20 -35.25 0.43
N ARG A 189 -0.14 -34.44 0.36
CA ARG A 189 0.53 -34.10 -0.91
C ARG A 189 1.20 -35.28 -1.61
N LYS A 190 1.60 -36.29 -0.83
CA LYS A 190 2.16 -37.55 -1.35
C LYS A 190 1.10 -38.61 -1.61
N GLN A 191 -0.19 -38.27 -1.47
CA GLN A 191 -1.32 -39.20 -1.59
C GLN A 191 -1.24 -40.38 -0.60
N GLN A 192 -0.57 -40.16 0.55
CA GLN A 192 -0.49 -41.15 1.63
C GLN A 192 -1.62 -40.88 2.64
N PHE A 193 -2.86 -41.16 2.23
CA PHE A 193 -4.06 -40.77 3.01
C PHE A 193 -4.16 -41.48 4.35
N GLY A 194 -3.85 -42.77 4.44
CA GLY A 194 -3.87 -43.50 5.71
C GLY A 194 -2.88 -42.94 6.73
N LEU A 195 -1.64 -42.67 6.29
CA LEU A 195 -0.62 -42.03 7.14
C LEU A 195 -1.02 -40.61 7.55
N ALA A 196 -1.65 -39.84 6.65
CA ALA A 196 -2.13 -38.51 6.98
C ALA A 196 -3.21 -38.55 8.07
N ILE A 197 -4.19 -39.44 7.95
CA ILE A 197 -5.28 -39.60 8.93
C ILE A 197 -4.70 -40.04 10.29
N LEU A 198 -3.81 -41.03 10.31
CA LEU A 198 -3.15 -41.47 11.54
C LEU A 198 -2.36 -40.34 12.20
N GLU A 199 -1.61 -39.54 11.44
CA GLU A 199 -0.90 -38.38 11.98
C GLU A 199 -1.87 -37.32 12.52
N GLY A 200 -3.01 -37.11 11.85
CA GLY A 200 -4.08 -36.22 12.33
C GLY A 200 -4.62 -36.66 13.69
N LEU A 201 -4.99 -37.93 13.81
CA LEU A 201 -5.49 -38.52 15.05
C LEU A 201 -4.44 -38.48 16.17
N ARG A 202 -3.17 -38.76 15.85
CA ARG A 202 -2.05 -38.67 16.80
C ARG A 202 -1.84 -37.26 17.32
N GLN A 203 -1.97 -36.25 16.46
CA GLN A 203 -1.87 -34.85 16.87
C GLN A 203 -3.08 -34.43 17.72
N MET A 204 -4.29 -34.93 17.42
CA MET A 204 -5.45 -34.69 18.28
C MET A 204 -5.25 -35.26 19.68
N ASP A 205 -4.75 -36.50 19.79
CA ASP A 205 -4.43 -37.11 21.09
C ASP A 205 -3.33 -36.34 21.83
N TYR A 206 -2.26 -35.93 21.13
CA TYR A 206 -1.21 -35.08 21.69
C TYR A 206 -1.79 -33.82 22.35
N TRP A 207 -2.70 -33.09 21.67
CA TRP A 207 -3.28 -31.87 22.23
C TRP A 207 -4.27 -32.15 23.38
N MET A 208 -4.94 -33.30 23.37
CA MET A 208 -5.80 -33.73 24.48
C MET A 208 -4.98 -34.01 25.74
N GLU A 209 -3.86 -34.71 25.61
CA GLU A 209 -2.94 -35.03 26.72
C GLU A 209 -2.27 -33.79 27.32
N HIS A 210 -1.98 -32.78 26.49
CA HIS A 210 -1.37 -31.52 26.95
C HIS A 210 -2.35 -30.59 27.69
N GLY A 211 -3.64 -30.90 27.68
CA GLY A 211 -4.66 -30.13 28.38
C GLY A 211 -5.20 -28.93 27.59
N PRO A 212 -6.10 -28.13 28.19
CA PRO A 212 -6.76 -27.01 27.53
C PRO A 212 -5.77 -25.91 27.12
N ALA A 213 -6.10 -25.18 26.05
CA ALA A 213 -5.29 -24.08 25.55
C ALA A 213 -5.16 -22.96 26.59
N ARG A 214 -3.93 -22.46 26.75
CA ARG A 214 -3.64 -21.29 27.57
C ARG A 214 -4.06 -20.01 26.82
N GLU A 215 -4.37 -18.95 27.57
CA GLU A 215 -4.84 -17.67 27.02
C GLU A 215 -3.84 -17.03 26.03
N ASP A 216 -2.55 -17.33 26.17
CA ASP A 216 -1.48 -16.85 25.29
C ASP A 216 -1.45 -17.56 23.92
N GLU A 217 -1.95 -18.80 23.80
CA GLU A 217 -1.98 -19.56 22.54
C GLU A 217 -3.00 -19.03 21.53
N ASN A 218 -4.09 -18.41 22.02
CA ASN A 218 -5.18 -17.90 21.17
C ASN A 218 -4.98 -16.44 20.72
N ASN A 219 -3.99 -15.74 21.29
CA ASN A 219 -3.74 -14.35 20.93
C ASN A 219 -3.02 -14.31 19.58
N HIS A 220 -3.78 -14.14 18.49
CA HIS A 220 -3.24 -13.68 17.21
C HIS A 220 -2.63 -12.31 17.45
N GLY A 221 -1.34 -12.31 17.82
CA GLY A 221 -0.67 -11.16 18.43
C GLY A 221 -0.90 -9.90 17.60
N TRP A 222 -1.17 -8.79 18.27
CA TRP A 222 -1.34 -7.42 17.75
C TRP A 222 -0.23 -6.91 16.80
N ALA A 223 0.85 -7.68 16.63
CA ALA A 223 2.00 -7.40 15.78
C ALA A 223 1.66 -6.97 14.33
N PRO A 224 0.78 -7.65 13.56
CA PRO A 224 0.50 -7.24 12.19
C PRO A 224 -0.29 -5.92 12.14
N ILE A 225 -1.12 -5.63 13.14
CA ILE A 225 -1.88 -4.38 13.23
C ILE A 225 -0.92 -3.21 13.44
N VAL A 226 0.04 -3.34 14.37
CA VAL A 226 1.03 -2.29 14.65
C VAL A 226 1.90 -2.01 13.43
N ILE A 227 2.31 -3.04 12.69
CA ILE A 227 3.10 -2.87 11.46
C ILE A 227 2.31 -2.03 10.44
N VAL A 228 1.04 -2.37 10.18
CA VAL A 228 0.20 -1.63 9.22
C VAL A 228 0.04 -0.16 9.63
N VAL A 229 -0.19 0.13 10.91
CA VAL A 229 -0.34 1.50 11.42
C VAL A 229 0.92 2.34 11.20
N VAL A 230 2.10 1.76 11.46
CA VAL A 230 3.39 2.45 11.25
C VAL A 230 3.62 2.78 9.78
N PHE A 231 3.34 1.84 8.86
CA PHE A 231 3.47 2.08 7.42
C PHE A 231 2.54 3.19 6.93
N VAL A 232 1.29 3.23 7.40
CA VAL A 232 0.34 4.30 7.06
C VAL A 232 0.82 5.66 7.56
N ALA A 233 1.31 5.74 8.79
CA ALA A 233 1.82 6.99 9.35
C ALA A 233 3.03 7.54 8.57
N VAL A 234 3.97 6.68 8.18
CA VAL A 234 5.13 7.07 7.35
C VAL A 234 4.67 7.55 5.98
N PHE A 235 3.75 6.83 5.33
CA PHE A 235 3.25 7.21 4.01
C PHE A 235 2.55 8.58 4.04
N VAL A 236 1.68 8.82 5.03
CA VAL A 236 1.02 10.12 5.23
C VAL A 236 2.06 11.22 5.48
N GLY A 237 3.08 10.95 6.30
CA GLY A 237 4.18 11.87 6.55
C GLY A 237 4.92 12.29 5.28
N VAL A 238 5.25 11.33 4.40
CA VAL A 238 5.91 11.58 3.11
C VAL A 238 5.02 12.41 2.18
N VAL A 239 3.73 12.09 2.08
CA VAL A 239 2.78 12.84 1.23
C VAL A 239 2.63 14.29 1.70
N VAL A 240 2.50 14.50 3.02
CA VAL A 240 2.41 15.85 3.60
C VAL A 240 3.70 16.63 3.38
N TYR A 241 4.87 16.01 3.58
CA TYR A 241 6.16 16.64 3.33
C TYR A 241 6.31 17.08 1.86
N ALA A 242 6.02 16.19 0.91
CA ALA A 242 6.07 16.50 -0.52
C ALA A 242 5.09 17.62 -0.92
N ALA A 243 3.88 17.63 -0.34
CA ALA A 243 2.90 18.69 -0.58
C ALA A 243 3.36 20.06 -0.05
N GLN A 244 4.02 20.08 1.12
CA GLN A 244 4.56 21.30 1.71
C GLN A 244 5.73 21.86 0.90
N GLU A 245 6.66 21.01 0.47
CA GLU A 245 7.78 21.42 -0.37
C GLU A 245 7.28 22.04 -1.68
N GLN A 246 6.29 21.41 -2.31
CA GLN A 246 5.71 21.97 -3.53
C GLN A 246 5.02 23.32 -3.31
N LYS A 247 4.34 23.52 -2.16
CA LYS A 247 3.76 24.82 -1.83
C LYS A 247 4.83 25.90 -1.72
N ARG A 248 5.96 25.60 -1.05
CA ARG A 248 7.08 26.53 -0.90
C ARG A 248 7.66 26.94 -2.26
N GLU A 249 7.86 25.99 -3.18
CA GLU A 249 8.38 26.31 -4.52
C GLU A 249 7.41 27.20 -5.33
N ARG A 250 6.09 26.97 -5.21
CA ARG A 250 5.09 27.82 -5.86
C ARG A 250 5.10 29.25 -5.32
N ASP A 251 5.22 29.40 -4.00
CA ASP A 251 5.25 30.72 -3.36
C ASP A 251 6.53 31.49 -3.75
N GLN A 252 7.67 30.81 -3.87
CA GLN A 252 8.92 31.41 -4.35
C GLN A 252 8.83 31.85 -5.81
N TYR A 253 8.33 30.98 -6.70
CA TYR A 253 8.12 31.33 -8.11
C TYR A 253 7.19 32.54 -8.26
N ALA A 254 6.08 32.58 -7.49
CA ALA A 254 5.14 33.70 -7.53
C ALA A 254 5.78 35.04 -7.12
N ARG A 255 6.65 35.05 -6.11
CA ARG A 255 7.40 36.26 -5.70
C ARG A 255 8.37 36.72 -6.79
N VAL A 256 9.09 35.79 -7.42
CA VAL A 256 9.97 36.11 -8.56
C VAL A 256 9.18 36.73 -9.69
N GLN A 257 8.05 36.11 -10.06
CA GLN A 257 7.18 36.60 -11.12
C GLN A 257 6.65 38.01 -10.81
N TYR A 258 6.26 38.28 -9.56
CA TYR A 258 5.85 39.61 -9.12
C TYR A 258 6.94 40.66 -9.36
N HIS A 259 8.16 40.43 -8.87
CA HIS A 259 9.27 41.37 -9.08
C HIS A 259 9.63 41.56 -10.55
N LEU A 260 9.62 40.50 -11.37
CA LEU A 260 9.85 40.63 -12.81
C LEU A 260 8.76 41.49 -13.48
N SER A 261 7.50 41.31 -13.09
CA SER A 261 6.39 42.11 -13.64
C SER A 261 6.45 43.57 -13.21
N GLU A 262 6.91 43.84 -12.00
CA GLU A 262 7.15 45.19 -11.49
C GLU A 262 8.26 45.89 -12.30
N MET A 263 9.35 45.16 -12.60
CA MET A 263 10.45 45.68 -13.42
C MET A 263 10.02 45.97 -14.87
N ASP A 264 9.14 45.14 -15.44
CA ASP A 264 8.53 45.38 -16.75
C ASP A 264 7.66 46.67 -16.74
N GLN A 265 6.89 46.89 -15.67
CA GLN A 265 6.11 48.12 -15.47
C GLN A 265 7.00 49.36 -15.36
N GLN A 266 8.09 49.27 -14.59
CA GLN A 266 9.09 50.32 -14.46
C GLN A 266 9.77 50.64 -15.80
N GLN A 267 9.99 49.63 -16.65
CA GLN A 267 10.53 49.82 -18.00
C GLN A 267 9.61 50.69 -18.86
N ALA A 268 8.30 50.44 -18.80
CA ALA A 268 7.30 51.20 -19.53
C ALA A 268 7.26 52.66 -19.05
N GLN A 269 7.30 52.90 -17.74
CA GLN A 269 7.34 54.24 -17.14
C GLN A 269 8.62 55.00 -17.53
N ALA A 270 9.77 54.32 -17.57
CA ALA A 270 11.03 54.91 -18.02
C ALA A 270 11.01 55.33 -19.49
N LYS A 271 10.36 54.54 -20.36
CA LYS A 271 10.15 54.92 -21.76
C LYS A 271 9.24 56.14 -21.92
N GLN A 272 8.37 56.41 -20.95
CA GLN A 272 7.52 57.61 -20.90
C GLN A 272 8.21 58.81 -20.22
N GLY A 273 9.45 58.66 -19.74
CA GLY A 273 10.18 59.72 -19.02
C GLY A 273 9.71 59.94 -17.57
N HIS A 274 8.84 59.08 -17.05
CA HIS A 274 8.22 59.20 -15.71
C HIS A 274 8.84 58.21 -14.70
N TYR A 275 10.12 57.85 -14.88
CA TYR A 275 10.75 56.85 -14.01
C TYR A 275 11.05 57.41 -12.62
N HIS A 276 10.45 56.78 -11.62
CA HIS A 276 10.77 56.98 -10.22
C HIS A 276 10.99 55.63 -9.56
N THR A 277 12.09 55.50 -8.80
CA THR A 277 12.40 54.28 -8.06
C THR A 277 11.38 54.09 -6.93
N THR A 278 10.56 53.03 -7.01
CA THR A 278 9.49 52.74 -6.03
C THR A 278 9.86 51.72 -4.96
N SER A 279 10.96 50.99 -5.16
CA SER A 279 11.42 49.90 -4.30
C SER A 279 12.94 49.94 -4.16
N CYS A 280 13.46 49.42 -3.06
CA CYS A 280 14.90 49.40 -2.81
C CYS A 280 15.61 48.37 -3.71
N PRO A 281 16.64 48.75 -4.49
CA PRO A 281 17.32 47.83 -5.41
C PRO A 281 18.09 46.67 -4.73
N ILE A 282 18.39 46.79 -3.43
CA ILE A 282 19.19 45.82 -2.68
C ILE A 282 18.31 44.72 -2.06
N CYS A 283 17.26 45.09 -1.32
CA CYS A 283 16.33 44.14 -0.68
C CYS A 283 15.14 43.78 -1.58
N LEU A 284 14.86 44.59 -2.62
CA LEU A 284 13.73 44.47 -3.56
C LEU A 284 12.36 44.73 -2.93
N ASP A 285 12.30 45.27 -1.72
CA ASP A 285 11.05 45.62 -1.06
C ASP A 285 10.60 47.04 -1.44
N ASP A 286 9.28 47.25 -1.48
CA ASP A 286 8.65 48.53 -1.83
C ASP A 286 8.89 49.59 -0.76
N PHE A 287 9.17 50.82 -1.20
CA PHE A 287 9.14 51.97 -0.30
C PHE A 287 7.71 52.24 0.15
N GLN A 288 7.54 52.75 1.37
CA GLN A 288 6.21 53.07 1.88
C GLN A 288 5.63 54.25 1.10
N LYS A 289 4.40 54.08 0.59
CA LYS A 289 3.66 55.13 -0.11
C LYS A 289 3.10 56.15 0.89
N THR A 290 3.98 56.92 1.52
CA THR A 290 3.57 58.09 2.32
C THR A 290 3.49 59.32 1.42
N TYR A 291 2.35 60.01 1.46
CA TYR A 291 2.15 61.29 0.78
C TYR A 291 2.92 62.47 1.43
N THR A 292 3.66 62.18 2.49
CA THR A 292 4.41 63.14 3.29
C THR A 292 5.90 62.96 3.03
N HIS A 293 6.58 64.03 2.60
CA HIS A 293 8.03 64.07 2.65
C HIS A 293 8.49 64.09 4.10
N PRO A 294 9.46 63.24 4.50
CA PRO A 294 10.33 62.40 3.66
C PRO A 294 9.75 61.01 3.29
N MET A 295 10.17 60.47 2.13
CA MET A 295 9.90 59.08 1.73
C MET A 295 10.52 58.11 2.74
N ILE A 296 9.75 57.09 3.13
CA ILE A 296 10.13 56.10 4.14
C ILE A 296 10.42 54.76 3.44
N GLY A 297 11.57 54.17 3.74
CA GLY A 297 12.02 52.87 3.25
C GLY A 297 11.21 51.70 3.80
N SER A 298 11.47 50.50 3.29
CA SER A 298 10.81 49.28 3.81
C SER A 298 11.25 48.94 5.23
N ASP A 299 12.37 49.50 5.68
CA ASP A 299 12.91 49.40 7.05
C ASP A 299 12.29 50.41 8.04
N GLY A 300 11.38 51.26 7.57
CA GLY A 300 10.75 52.31 8.39
C GLY A 300 11.64 53.53 8.64
N LEU A 301 12.80 53.62 7.98
CA LEU A 301 13.72 54.75 8.06
C LEU A 301 13.61 55.65 6.81
N PRO A 302 14.03 56.92 6.86
CA PRO A 302 14.08 57.77 5.67
C PRO A 302 14.98 57.16 4.60
N VAL A 303 14.53 57.14 3.34
CA VAL A 303 15.32 56.58 2.24
C VAL A 303 16.62 57.35 2.01
N ARG A 304 17.69 56.63 1.66
CA ARG A 304 18.99 57.21 1.31
C ARG A 304 19.05 57.56 -0.17
N LEU A 305 19.01 58.85 -0.49
CA LEU A 305 19.27 59.35 -1.85
C LEU A 305 20.77 59.67 -2.04
N LEU A 306 21.42 59.01 -2.99
CA LEU A 306 22.82 59.28 -3.35
C LEU A 306 22.92 60.40 -4.40
N ARG A 307 24.10 61.02 -4.53
CA ARG A 307 24.38 62.09 -5.51
C ARG A 307 24.20 61.65 -6.97
N CYS A 308 24.47 60.38 -7.25
CA CYS A 308 24.23 59.79 -8.57
C CYS A 308 22.72 59.61 -8.90
N GLY A 309 21.83 59.88 -7.94
CA GLY A 309 20.37 59.82 -8.08
C GLY A 309 19.74 58.49 -7.66
N HIS A 310 20.52 57.49 -7.28
CA HIS A 310 20.00 56.20 -6.81
C HIS A 310 19.51 56.25 -5.35
N VAL A 311 18.39 55.58 -5.09
CA VAL A 311 17.69 55.56 -3.80
C VAL A 311 17.75 54.16 -3.18
N PHE A 312 17.99 54.06 -1.88
CA PHE A 312 18.06 52.80 -1.13
C PHE A 312 17.39 52.94 0.25
N ASP A 313 17.06 51.82 0.90
CA ASP A 313 16.77 51.84 2.34
C ASP A 313 18.04 52.21 3.12
N GLU A 314 17.88 52.88 4.26
CA GLU A 314 19.02 53.32 5.07
C GLU A 314 19.82 52.12 5.59
N SER A 315 19.14 51.08 6.07
CA SER A 315 19.75 49.83 6.54
C SER A 315 20.51 49.09 5.42
N CYS A 316 19.92 48.97 4.24
CA CYS A 316 20.57 48.32 3.10
C CYS A 316 21.82 49.08 2.64
N TRP A 317 21.77 50.41 2.68
CA TRP A 317 22.90 51.26 2.35
C TRP A 317 24.01 51.16 3.40
N SER A 318 23.67 51.21 4.70
CA SER A 318 24.65 51.10 5.78
C SER A 318 25.40 49.78 5.71
N ASP A 319 24.70 48.67 5.50
CA ASP A 319 25.31 47.33 5.39
C ASP A 319 26.26 47.23 4.19
N TRP A 320 25.86 47.83 3.05
CA TRP A 320 26.70 47.88 1.85
C TRP A 320 28.01 48.64 2.07
N THR A 321 27.96 49.76 2.79
CA THR A 321 29.14 50.58 3.05
C THR A 321 30.02 50.02 4.17
N ALA A 322 29.43 49.38 5.18
CA ALA A 322 30.17 48.77 6.29
C ALA A 322 31.15 47.68 5.83
N THR A 323 30.84 47.00 4.72
CA THR A 323 31.63 45.88 4.19
C THR A 323 32.69 46.29 3.17
N ARG A 324 32.80 47.57 2.78
CA ARG A 324 33.62 48.01 1.64
C ARG A 324 34.64 49.10 1.98
N VAL A 325 35.82 48.97 1.38
CA VAL A 325 36.94 49.93 1.51
C VAL A 325 36.67 51.24 0.76
N SER A 326 35.94 51.20 -0.36
CA SER A 326 35.55 52.39 -1.13
C SER A 326 34.03 52.57 -1.16
N ILE A 327 33.57 53.75 -0.75
CA ILE A 327 32.15 54.12 -0.71
C ILE A 327 31.69 54.47 -2.13
N THR A 328 31.21 53.46 -2.84
CA THR A 328 30.71 53.56 -4.22
C THR A 328 29.25 53.11 -4.31
N CYS A 329 28.50 53.67 -5.24
CA CYS A 329 27.12 53.29 -5.48
C CYS A 329 27.02 51.82 -5.99
N PRO A 330 26.14 50.96 -5.44
CA PRO A 330 25.96 49.58 -5.91
C PRO A 330 25.59 49.44 -7.38
N ILE A 331 24.90 50.45 -7.93
CA ILE A 331 24.33 50.42 -9.27
C ILE A 331 25.33 50.95 -10.30
N CYS A 332 25.67 52.24 -10.24
CA CYS A 332 26.55 52.88 -11.23
C CYS A 332 28.05 52.86 -10.85
N ARG A 333 28.40 52.42 -9.64
CA ARG A 333 29.78 52.39 -9.11
C ARG A 333 30.47 53.74 -8.97
N GLU A 334 29.74 54.85 -9.11
CA GLU A 334 30.28 56.18 -8.87
C GLU A 334 30.65 56.39 -7.38
N PRO A 335 31.75 57.10 -7.09
CA PRO A 335 32.15 57.44 -5.72
C PRO A 335 31.17 58.45 -5.11
N VAL A 336 30.76 58.20 -3.86
CA VAL A 336 29.78 59.07 -3.16
C VAL A 336 30.40 60.41 -2.71
N SER A 337 31.73 60.50 -2.63
CA SER A 337 32.47 61.63 -2.05
C SER A 337 33.04 62.65 -3.05
N CYS A 338 32.88 62.51 -4.37
CA CYS A 338 33.46 63.47 -5.33
C CYS A 338 32.57 64.71 -5.53
N ARG A 339 33.10 65.89 -5.18
CA ARG A 339 32.56 67.20 -5.61
C ARG A 339 32.84 67.38 -7.11
N HIS A 340 31.82 67.31 -7.96
CA HIS A 340 31.91 67.84 -9.31
C HIS A 340 31.59 69.33 -9.25
N SER A 341 32.63 70.17 -9.24
CA SER A 341 32.52 71.59 -9.57
C SER A 341 32.34 71.72 -11.09
N HIS A 342 31.09 71.67 -11.55
CA HIS A 342 30.78 72.11 -12.91
C HIS A 342 30.91 73.64 -12.95
N ILE A 343 32.07 74.10 -13.43
CA ILE A 343 32.23 75.46 -13.94
C ILE A 343 31.39 75.51 -15.23
N LEU A 344 30.21 76.12 -15.16
CA LEU A 344 29.42 76.46 -16.34
C LEU A 344 30.02 77.73 -16.96
N PRO A 345 30.40 77.73 -18.24
CA PRO A 345 30.62 78.97 -18.98
C PRO A 345 29.28 79.68 -19.18
N ASP A 346 29.32 80.99 -19.00
CA ASP A 346 28.22 81.95 -19.09
C ASP A 346 27.61 82.03 -20.51
N ASP A 347 26.32 82.35 -20.52
CA ASP A 347 25.35 82.25 -21.60
C ASP A 347 25.73 83.06 -22.85
N THR A 348 25.58 82.45 -24.04
CA THR A 348 24.77 83.03 -25.14
C THR A 348 24.64 82.06 -26.32
N GLU A 349 23.41 81.92 -26.82
CA GLU A 349 22.95 81.24 -28.05
C GLU A 349 22.49 79.76 -28.00
N ARG A 350 21.17 79.58 -28.22
CA ARG A 350 20.50 78.72 -29.24
C ARG A 350 19.43 77.72 -28.74
N PRO A 351 18.24 77.70 -29.38
CA PRO A 351 17.24 76.63 -29.29
C PRO A 351 17.75 75.21 -29.66
N GLU A 352 18.86 75.09 -30.40
CA GLU A 352 19.51 73.80 -30.70
C GLU A 352 20.16 73.15 -29.46
N LEU A 353 20.72 73.95 -28.54
CA LEU A 353 21.32 73.42 -27.32
C LEU A 353 20.27 72.84 -26.36
N LEU A 354 19.05 73.41 -26.35
CA LEU A 354 17.93 72.86 -25.58
C LEU A 354 17.51 71.48 -26.10
N ARG A 355 17.37 71.30 -27.42
CA ARG A 355 17.06 70.00 -28.02
C ARG A 355 18.16 68.96 -27.83
N MET A 356 19.43 69.37 -27.86
CA MET A 356 20.56 68.49 -27.52
C MET A 356 20.57 68.10 -26.04
N ARG A 357 20.23 69.04 -25.14
CA ARG A 357 20.12 68.80 -23.70
C ARG A 357 19.03 67.79 -23.38
N ASP A 358 17.84 67.95 -23.96
CA ASP A 358 16.71 67.02 -23.75
C ASP A 358 17.06 65.60 -24.22
N ARG A 359 17.69 65.45 -25.40
CA ARG A 359 18.15 64.16 -25.92
C ARG A 359 19.19 63.52 -24.99
N TRP A 360 20.15 64.30 -24.50
CA TRP A 360 21.20 63.81 -23.61
C TRP A 360 20.64 63.39 -22.24
N GLU A 361 19.69 64.15 -21.71
CA GLU A 361 18.98 63.79 -20.48
C GLU A 361 18.20 62.47 -20.64
N ASP A 362 17.53 62.26 -21.77
CA ASP A 362 16.82 61.02 -22.06
C ASP A 362 17.78 59.83 -22.16
N GLU A 363 18.92 59.98 -22.85
CA GLU A 363 19.97 58.94 -22.92
C GLU A 363 20.53 58.60 -21.52
N LEU A 364 20.77 59.61 -20.68
CA LEU A 364 21.23 59.41 -19.30
C LEU A 364 20.17 58.73 -18.42
N ARG A 365 18.90 59.10 -18.57
CA ARG A 365 17.78 58.44 -17.85
C ARG A 365 17.69 56.97 -18.26
N GLN A 366 17.76 56.68 -19.56
CA GLN A 366 17.76 55.31 -20.07
C GLN A 366 18.97 54.51 -19.58
N ARG A 367 20.15 55.12 -19.54
CA ARG A 367 21.36 54.47 -19.02
C ARG A 367 21.23 54.13 -17.54
N ARG A 368 20.81 55.07 -16.70
CA ARG A 368 20.57 54.83 -15.26
C ARG A 368 19.54 53.74 -15.02
N TYR A 369 18.43 53.79 -15.75
CA TYR A 369 17.41 52.74 -15.69
C TYR A 369 17.99 51.36 -16.06
N ARG A 370 18.80 51.27 -17.14
CA ARG A 370 19.41 50.00 -17.57
C ARG A 370 20.39 49.45 -16.53
N GLU A 371 21.21 50.30 -15.93
CA GLU A 371 22.14 49.91 -14.87
C GLU A 371 21.39 49.40 -13.64
N GLU A 372 20.34 50.10 -13.21
CA GLU A 372 19.50 49.70 -12.08
C GLU A 372 18.75 48.39 -12.35
N ARG A 373 18.12 48.26 -13.53
CA ARG A 373 17.44 47.05 -13.98
C ARG A 373 18.38 45.84 -13.93
N ASN A 374 19.59 45.99 -14.48
CA ASN A 374 20.57 44.90 -14.48
C ASN A 374 20.99 44.54 -13.06
N PHE A 375 21.21 45.54 -12.18
CA PHE A 375 21.54 45.29 -10.78
C PHE A 375 20.44 44.49 -10.06
N ARG A 376 19.17 44.89 -10.22
CA ARG A 376 18.00 44.20 -9.66
C ARG A 376 17.89 42.76 -10.16
N LEU A 377 18.11 42.52 -11.46
CA LEU A 377 18.11 41.16 -12.03
C LEU A 377 19.19 40.28 -11.41
N HIS A 378 20.41 40.81 -11.21
CA HIS A 378 21.49 40.08 -10.52
C HIS A 378 21.14 39.77 -9.06
N ARG A 379 20.53 40.72 -8.34
CA ARG A 379 20.07 40.51 -6.95
C ARG A 379 18.97 39.46 -6.88
N LEU A 380 17.99 39.52 -7.78
CA LEU A 380 16.90 38.56 -7.86
C LEU A 380 17.42 37.15 -8.20
N GLN A 381 18.41 37.05 -9.10
CA GLN A 381 19.08 35.77 -9.40
C GLN A 381 19.86 35.20 -8.21
N SER A 382 20.57 36.06 -7.47
CA SER A 382 21.30 35.64 -6.28
C SER A 382 20.34 35.14 -5.19
N ARG A 383 19.15 35.74 -5.07
CA ARG A 383 18.13 35.36 -4.08
C ARG A 383 17.32 34.12 -4.49
N TYR A 384 17.08 33.93 -5.79
CA TYR A 384 16.25 32.85 -6.33
C TYR A 384 16.95 32.09 -7.48
N PRO A 385 18.10 31.45 -7.21
CA PRO A 385 18.92 30.83 -8.25
C PRO A 385 18.23 29.66 -8.98
N ARG A 386 17.25 29.00 -8.35
CA ARG A 386 16.45 27.93 -8.97
C ARG A 386 15.50 28.45 -10.05
N HIS A 387 14.94 29.65 -9.89
CA HIS A 387 13.94 30.22 -10.78
C HIS A 387 14.53 31.17 -11.82
N ILE A 388 15.66 31.82 -11.52
CA ILE A 388 16.39 32.67 -12.47
C ILE A 388 17.72 31.99 -12.79
N ARG A 389 17.73 31.28 -13.92
CA ARG A 389 18.94 30.63 -14.41
C ARG A 389 19.94 31.67 -14.95
N PRO A 390 21.26 31.43 -14.87
CA PRO A 390 22.26 32.32 -15.46
C PRO A 390 22.05 32.60 -16.95
N SER A 391 21.51 31.62 -17.70
CA SER A 391 21.18 31.80 -19.11
C SER A 391 20.05 32.81 -19.34
N LEU A 392 19.01 32.81 -18.50
CA LEU A 392 17.94 33.81 -18.54
C LEU A 392 18.51 35.19 -18.23
N LEU A 393 19.34 35.29 -17.20
CA LEU A 393 19.96 36.54 -16.80
C LEU A 393 20.83 37.14 -17.92
N ASN A 394 21.67 36.32 -18.56
CA ASN A 394 22.50 36.75 -19.70
C ASN A 394 21.65 37.23 -20.89
N ALA A 395 20.54 36.54 -21.18
CA ALA A 395 19.60 36.97 -22.22
C ALA A 395 18.94 38.31 -21.87
N TRP A 396 18.42 38.45 -20.65
CA TRP A 396 17.69 39.62 -20.18
C TRP A 396 18.54 40.88 -20.00
N THR A 397 19.84 40.72 -19.71
CA THR A 397 20.80 41.82 -19.56
C THR A 397 21.43 42.25 -20.89
N SER A 398 21.20 41.50 -21.98
CA SER A 398 21.71 41.86 -23.30
C SER A 398 21.10 43.16 -23.81
N ALA A 399 21.90 43.95 -24.55
CA ALA A 399 21.45 45.24 -25.08
C ALA A 399 20.30 45.12 -26.10
N GLN A 400 20.10 43.93 -26.68
CA GLN A 400 19.09 43.64 -27.69
C GLN A 400 17.77 43.12 -27.09
N TYR A 401 17.71 42.85 -25.78
CA TYR A 401 16.51 42.31 -25.18
C TYR A 401 15.44 43.39 -24.98
N SER A 402 14.28 43.21 -25.61
CA SER A 402 13.13 44.12 -25.52
C SER A 402 11.83 43.44 -25.06
N GLY A 403 11.89 42.15 -24.70
CA GLY A 403 10.73 41.37 -24.25
C GLY A 403 10.31 41.68 -22.81
N LEU A 404 9.14 41.20 -22.41
CA LEU A 404 8.65 41.24 -21.03
C LEU A 404 9.28 40.10 -20.23
N LEU A 405 9.97 40.43 -19.15
CA LEU A 405 10.68 39.49 -18.29
C LEU A 405 9.74 38.44 -17.68
N ALA A 406 8.60 38.86 -17.15
CA ALA A 406 7.64 37.97 -16.48
C ALA A 406 6.92 37.02 -17.45
N GLN A 407 6.90 37.35 -18.74
CA GLN A 407 6.25 36.57 -19.80
C GLN A 407 7.25 35.83 -20.70
N ASP A 408 8.55 35.89 -20.39
CA ASP A 408 9.57 35.18 -21.15
C ASP A 408 9.25 33.68 -21.20
N PRO A 409 9.12 33.07 -22.40
CA PRO A 409 8.75 31.66 -22.53
C PRO A 409 9.69 30.70 -21.80
N ALA A 410 10.98 31.03 -21.71
CA ALA A 410 11.95 30.21 -21.01
C ALA A 410 11.80 30.31 -19.48
N PHE A 411 11.32 31.44 -18.95
CA PHE A 411 10.95 31.57 -17.54
C PHE A 411 9.61 30.90 -17.23
N VAL A 412 8.58 31.12 -18.05
CA VAL A 412 7.24 30.53 -17.86
C VAL A 412 7.27 28.99 -17.90
N ARG A 413 8.21 28.40 -18.65
CA ARG A 413 8.44 26.94 -18.64
C ARG A 413 8.96 26.40 -17.30
N LEU A 414 9.51 27.26 -16.44
CA LEU A 414 9.96 26.91 -15.09
C LEU A 414 8.84 26.96 -14.05
N ASP A 415 7.59 27.23 -14.44
CA ASP A 415 6.43 27.21 -13.54
C ASP A 415 6.25 25.80 -12.92
N PRO A 416 6.34 25.67 -11.57
CA PRO A 416 6.15 24.41 -10.86
C PRO A 416 4.78 23.75 -11.10
N ARG A 417 3.78 24.50 -11.56
CA ARG A 417 2.45 23.95 -11.91
C ARG A 417 2.50 23.13 -13.19
N ARG A 418 3.21 23.61 -14.22
CA ARG A 418 3.28 22.96 -15.55
C ARG A 418 4.11 21.67 -15.55
N LEU A 419 5.09 21.56 -14.66
CA LEU A 419 5.95 20.39 -14.58
C LEU A 419 5.21 19.12 -14.05
N ARG A 420 4.06 19.28 -13.38
CA ARG A 420 3.35 18.18 -12.71
C ARG A 420 2.27 17.50 -13.57
N ASP A 421 1.71 18.19 -14.56
CA ASP A 421 0.65 17.63 -15.40
C ASP A 421 1.15 16.55 -16.37
N THR A 422 2.47 16.46 -16.56
CA THR A 422 3.13 15.46 -17.42
C THR A 422 3.33 14.08 -16.78
N THR A 423 3.08 13.88 -15.48
CA THR A 423 3.55 12.67 -14.76
C THR A 423 2.49 11.78 -14.09
N ASN A 424 1.19 12.11 -14.11
CA ASN A 424 0.20 11.48 -13.22
C ASN A 424 -0.90 10.60 -13.87
N THR A 425 -0.73 10.09 -15.09
CA THR A 425 -1.76 9.26 -15.77
C THR A 425 -1.53 7.74 -15.65
N THR A 426 -1.86 7.14 -14.50
CA THR A 426 -2.18 5.69 -14.23
C THR A 426 -2.20 5.51 -12.70
N THR A 427 -3.19 4.98 -11.96
CA THR A 427 -3.97 3.73 -12.08
C THR A 427 -5.03 3.68 -10.96
N SER A 428 -6.15 2.98 -11.16
CA SER A 428 -7.32 2.81 -10.27
C SER A 428 -7.25 1.56 -9.36
N SER A 429 -8.00 1.58 -8.26
CA SER A 429 -8.09 0.58 -7.18
C SER A 429 -9.42 -0.20 -7.19
N HIS A 430 -9.41 -1.45 -6.70
CA HIS A 430 -10.61 -2.26 -6.40
C HIS A 430 -10.48 -2.95 -5.03
N SER A 431 -11.60 -3.08 -4.32
CA SER A 431 -11.76 -3.71 -3.00
C SER A 431 -13.01 -4.61 -2.96
N SER A 432 -13.03 -5.62 -2.10
CA SER A 432 -14.26 -6.30 -1.64
C SER A 432 -13.99 -7.20 -0.41
N GLY A 433 -14.95 -7.29 0.53
CA GLY A 433 -14.87 -8.07 1.77
C GLY A 433 -16.11 -8.91 2.13
N PHE A 434 -15.85 -9.99 2.89
CA PHE A 434 -16.52 -10.68 4.04
C PHE A 434 -18.04 -10.96 4.19
N GLY A 435 -18.37 -12.22 4.64
CA GLY A 435 -19.20 -12.50 5.86
C GLY A 435 -20.25 -13.68 5.87
N GLY A 436 -20.24 -14.58 6.90
CA GLY A 436 -21.45 -15.18 7.58
C GLY A 436 -21.62 -16.72 7.86
N GLY A 437 -21.77 -17.16 9.16
CA GLY A 437 -21.90 -18.55 9.77
C GLY A 437 -23.34 -19.09 10.08
N ARG A 438 -23.66 -20.14 10.88
CA ARG A 438 -23.03 -20.75 12.10
C ARG A 438 -23.23 -22.27 12.30
N SER A 439 -22.23 -22.79 12.98
CA SER A 439 -22.05 -24.05 13.68
C SER A 439 -20.82 -23.77 14.61
N SER A 440 -20.73 -24.24 15.86
CA SER A 440 -19.92 -23.54 16.91
C SER A 440 -18.44 -23.30 16.57
N GLY A 441 -17.81 -24.20 15.83
CA GLY A 441 -16.54 -23.96 15.15
C GLY A 441 -15.85 -25.26 14.77
N GLY A 442 -14.96 -25.17 13.79
CA GLY A 442 -14.04 -26.21 13.36
C GLY A 442 -13.00 -25.57 12.44
N GLY A 443 -11.94 -26.30 12.12
CA GLY A 443 -10.86 -25.80 11.28
C GLY A 443 -10.57 -26.78 10.16
N GLY A 444 -10.29 -26.25 8.98
CA GLY A 444 -9.95 -27.05 7.82
C GLY A 444 -8.89 -26.37 6.97
N GLY A 445 -8.36 -27.09 6.01
CA GLY A 445 -7.37 -26.57 5.07
C GLY A 445 -7.39 -27.36 3.76
N THR A 446 -6.94 -26.70 2.70
CA THR A 446 -6.57 -27.34 1.44
C THR A 446 -5.10 -27.75 1.46
N TRP A 447 -4.69 -28.70 0.60
CA TRP A 447 -3.29 -29.17 0.55
C TRP A 447 -2.65 -29.18 -0.83
#